data_AF-A0A8T7E2E3-F1
#
_entry.id   AF-A0A8T7E2E3-F1
#
_cell.length_a   1.000
_cell.length_b   1.000
_cell.length_c   1.000
_cell.angle_alpha   90.00
_cell.angle_beta   90.00
_cell.angle_gamma   90.00
#
_symmetry.space_group_name_H-M   'P 1'
#
loop_
_entity.id
_entity.type
_entity.pdbx_description
1 polymer ?
#
loop_
_entity_poly.entity_id
_entity_poly.type
_entity_poly.pdbx_seq_one_letter_code
_entity_poly.pdbx_strand_id
1 'polypeptide(L)'
;DTCLSIFMRDFVGMHSYSYDLNDIAGAYRHYQRVMAHWQAVLPVAPIEVEYDALVADQEAQTRRLLELLELDWDPACLAFHKTSRQVRTASFWQVRQPLYKSASARWRNYEAHLGPLLDALR
;
A
#
# COMPACT_ATOMS: atom_id res chain seq x y z
N ASP A 1 -5.50 -4.91 -5.61
CA ASP A 1 -4.10 -5.39 -5.52
C ASP A 1 -3.63 -5.78 -4.11
N THR A 2 -3.87 -4.97 -3.08
CA THR A 2 -3.34 -5.20 -1.72
C THR A 2 -3.65 -6.59 -1.16
N CYS A 3 -4.90 -7.03 -1.23
CA CYS A 3 -5.30 -8.36 -0.75
C CYS A 3 -4.55 -9.50 -1.44
N LEU A 4 -4.38 -9.43 -2.77
CA LEU A 4 -3.56 -10.40 -3.51
C LEU A 4 -2.09 -10.34 -3.09
N SER A 5 -1.54 -9.14 -2.87
CA SER A 5 -0.17 -8.96 -2.40
C SER A 5 0.08 -9.61 -1.05
N ILE A 6 -0.89 -9.50 -0.13
CA ILE A 6 -0.86 -10.18 1.18
C ILE A 6 -0.89 -11.70 0.98
N PHE A 7 -1.81 -12.21 0.15
CA PHE A 7 -1.92 -13.64 -0.11
C PHE A 7 -0.66 -14.27 -0.72
N MET A 8 0.01 -13.53 -1.61
CA MET A 8 1.24 -14.01 -2.28
C MET A 8 2.50 -13.90 -1.42
N ARG A 9 2.41 -13.29 -0.23
CA ARG A 9 3.56 -13.12 0.64
C ARG A 9 3.55 -14.16 1.73
N ASP A 10 4.61 -14.96 1.81
CA ASP A 10 4.86 -15.76 2.99
C ASP A 10 5.35 -14.85 4.14
N PHE A 11 4.53 -14.75 5.19
CA PHE A 11 4.82 -14.00 6.40
C PHE A 11 5.39 -14.88 7.53
N VAL A 12 5.72 -16.14 7.24
CA VAL A 12 6.29 -17.10 8.20
C VAL A 12 5.43 -17.18 9.48
N GLY A 13 4.10 -17.20 9.31
CA GLY A 13 3.13 -17.30 10.40
C GLY A 13 2.90 -16.04 11.23
N MET A 14 3.62 -14.93 11.02
CA MET A 14 3.40 -13.68 11.78
C MET A 14 2.06 -13.01 11.45
N HIS A 15 1.51 -13.28 10.26
CA HIS A 15 0.25 -12.75 9.79
C HIS A 15 -0.67 -13.91 9.42
N SER A 16 -1.26 -14.60 10.41
CA SER A 16 -2.07 -15.80 10.16
C SER A 16 -3.23 -15.58 9.17
N TYR A 17 -3.81 -14.38 9.16
CA TYR A 17 -4.87 -14.00 8.22
C TYR A 17 -4.42 -13.97 6.75
N SER A 18 -3.11 -13.99 6.44
CA SER A 18 -2.61 -13.83 5.07
C SER A 18 -2.75 -15.09 4.22
N TYR A 19 -3.17 -16.21 4.79
CA TYR A 19 -3.19 -17.51 4.11
C TYR A 19 -4.59 -17.97 3.68
N ASP A 20 -5.64 -17.20 4.00
CA ASP A 20 -7.01 -17.44 3.54
C ASP A 20 -7.63 -16.16 2.95
N LEU A 21 -8.28 -16.29 1.80
CA LEU A 21 -8.84 -15.13 1.08
C LEU A 21 -9.99 -14.44 1.84
N ASN A 22 -10.76 -15.18 2.63
CA ASN A 22 -11.83 -14.61 3.46
C ASN A 22 -11.24 -13.88 4.67
N ASP A 23 -10.21 -14.43 5.29
CA ASP A 23 -9.53 -13.78 6.41
C ASP A 23 -8.86 -12.48 5.96
N ILE A 24 -8.24 -12.46 4.77
CA ILE A 24 -7.71 -11.23 4.16
C ILE A 24 -8.84 -10.22 3.93
N ALA A 25 -10.00 -10.64 3.40
CA ALA A 25 -11.15 -9.76 3.23
C ALA A 25 -11.62 -9.17 4.57
N GLY A 26 -11.68 -10.02 5.60
CA GLY A 26 -12.01 -9.62 6.98
C GLY A 26 -11.05 -8.56 7.50
N ALA A 27 -9.73 -8.78 7.37
CA ALA A 27 -8.69 -7.84 7.75
C ALA A 27 -8.80 -6.52 6.97
N TYR A 28 -9.08 -6.56 5.66
CA TYR A 28 -9.26 -5.37 4.85
C TYR A 28 -10.48 -4.55 5.28
N ARG A 29 -11.61 -5.20 5.56
CA ARG A 29 -12.81 -4.53 6.11
C ARG A 29 -12.54 -3.93 7.50
N HIS A 30 -11.69 -4.56 8.31
CA HIS A 30 -11.27 -3.99 9.59
C HIS A 30 -10.45 -2.73 9.40
N TYR A 31 -9.49 -2.74 8.47
CA TYR A 31 -8.75 -1.56 8.04
C TYR A 31 -9.68 -0.42 7.63
N GLN A 32 -10.68 -0.69 6.77
CA GLN A 32 -11.63 0.34 6.33
C GLN A 32 -12.41 0.96 7.50
N ARG A 33 -12.86 0.16 8.46
CA ARG A 33 -13.54 0.68 9.67
C ARG A 33 -12.62 1.56 10.51
N VAL A 34 -11.36 1.18 10.67
CA VAL A 34 -10.38 1.98 11.42
C VAL A 34 -10.12 3.31 10.72
N MET A 35 -9.94 3.31 9.40
CA MET A 35 -9.76 4.54 8.63
C MET A 35 -10.98 5.46 8.73
N ALA A 36 -12.19 4.92 8.58
CA ALA A 36 -13.43 5.69 8.74
C ALA A 36 -13.57 6.27 10.16
N HIS A 37 -13.20 5.51 11.18
CA HIS A 37 -13.17 6.01 12.55
C HIS A 37 -12.19 7.16 12.71
N TRP A 38 -10.96 7.03 12.23
CA TRP A 38 -9.96 8.10 12.30
C TRP A 38 -10.39 9.35 11.56
N GLN A 39 -11.00 9.22 10.37
CA GLN A 39 -11.59 10.36 9.67
C GLN A 39 -12.68 11.07 10.49
N ALA A 40 -13.44 10.33 11.31
CA ALA A 40 -14.51 10.90 12.12
C ALA A 40 -14.04 11.54 13.43
N VAL A 41 -12.93 11.07 14.03
CA VAL A 41 -12.52 11.49 15.38
C VAL A 41 -11.25 12.33 15.44
N LEU A 42 -10.40 12.30 14.41
CA LEU A 42 -9.18 13.09 14.43
C LEU A 42 -9.50 14.57 14.21
N PRO A 43 -8.87 15.48 14.97
CA PRO A 43 -9.06 16.92 14.83
C PRO A 43 -8.40 17.48 13.55
N VAL A 44 -7.63 16.64 12.85
CA VAL A 44 -6.97 16.93 11.58
C VAL A 44 -7.32 15.85 10.58
N ALA A 45 -7.62 16.25 9.35
CA ALA A 45 -7.91 15.30 8.28
C ALA A 45 -6.62 14.53 7.91
N PRO A 46 -6.66 13.19 7.85
CA PRO A 46 -5.55 12.41 7.30
C PRO A 46 -5.27 12.82 5.85
N ILE A 47 -3.99 12.93 5.50
CA ILE A 47 -3.57 13.08 4.09
C ILE A 47 -3.62 11.70 3.45
N GLU A 48 -4.50 11.51 2.47
CA GLU A 48 -4.55 10.29 1.68
C GLU A 48 -3.63 10.38 0.46
N VAL A 49 -2.72 9.41 0.34
CA VAL A 49 -1.84 9.25 -0.81
C VAL A 49 -2.32 8.04 -1.60
N GLU A 50 -2.92 8.32 -2.76
CA GLU A 50 -3.38 7.28 -3.67
C GLU A 50 -2.16 6.64 -4.38
N TYR A 51 -2.03 5.32 -4.25
CA TYR A 51 -0.85 4.59 -4.67
C TYR A 51 -0.65 4.63 -6.18
N ASP A 52 -1.71 4.45 -6.97
CA ASP A 52 -1.62 4.39 -8.42
C ASP A 52 -1.27 5.77 -9.01
N ALA A 53 -1.77 6.86 -8.42
CA ALA A 53 -1.39 8.23 -8.76
C ALA A 53 0.08 8.50 -8.42
N LEU A 54 0.55 8.06 -7.25
CA LEU A 54 1.97 8.18 -6.86
C LEU A 54 2.88 7.42 -7.82
N VAL A 55 2.48 6.21 -8.20
CA VAL A 55 3.21 5.37 -9.15
C VAL A 55 3.16 5.95 -10.57
N ALA A 56 2.07 6.60 -10.95
CA ALA A 56 1.91 7.24 -12.24
C ALA A 56 2.82 8.47 -12.39
N ASP A 57 2.88 9.32 -11.36
CA ASP A 57 3.66 10.56 -11.29
C ASP A 57 4.20 10.80 -9.87
N GLN A 58 5.39 10.26 -9.60
CA GLN A 58 6.02 10.34 -8.29
C GLN A 58 6.30 11.79 -7.87
N GLU A 59 6.83 12.59 -8.79
CA GLU A 59 7.28 13.94 -8.46
C GLU A 59 6.10 14.84 -8.09
N ALA A 60 5.04 14.84 -8.90
CA ALA A 60 3.87 15.67 -8.61
C ALA A 60 3.22 15.28 -7.28
N GLN A 61 3.01 13.98 -7.02
CA GLN A 61 2.40 13.54 -5.76
C GLN A 61 3.30 13.78 -4.55
N THR A 62 4.62 13.62 -4.70
CA THR A 62 5.58 13.89 -3.60
C THR A 62 5.63 15.38 -3.28
N ARG A 63 5.68 16.26 -4.28
CA ARG A 63 5.65 17.71 -4.08
C ARG A 63 4.36 18.15 -3.38
N ARG A 64 3.21 17.66 -3.84
CA ARG A 64 1.91 17.91 -3.20
C ARG A 64 1.90 17.46 -1.73
N LEU A 65 2.44 16.28 -1.44
CA LEU A 65 2.52 15.77 -0.07
C LEU A 65 3.39 16.67 0.82
N LEU A 66 4.56 17.10 0.33
CA LEU A 66 5.45 17.97 1.09
C LEU A 66 4.83 19.35 1.32
N GLU A 67 4.13 19.91 0.33
CA GLU A 67 3.39 21.16 0.47
C GLU A 67 2.31 21.08 1.57
N LEU A 68 1.52 20.00 1.58
CA LEU A 68 0.52 19.74 2.63
C LEU A 68 1.12 19.56 4.03
N LEU A 69 2.39 19.14 4.10
CA LEU A 69 3.14 18.95 5.34
C LEU A 69 4.00 20.16 5.71
N GLU A 70 4.00 21.22 4.90
CA GLU A 70 4.86 22.41 5.06
C GLU A 70 6.36 22.05 5.11
N LEU A 71 6.78 21.11 4.27
CA LEU A 71 8.16 20.64 4.17
C LEU A 71 8.82 21.08 2.85
N ASP A 72 10.13 21.36 2.91
CA ASP A 72 10.91 21.71 1.73
C ASP A 72 11.08 20.52 0.77
N TRP A 73 11.15 20.82 -0.53
CA TRP A 73 11.45 19.83 -1.56
C TRP A 73 12.93 19.41 -1.55
N ASP A 74 13.17 18.10 -1.58
CA ASP A 74 14.50 17.51 -1.80
C ASP A 74 14.46 16.50 -2.97
N PRO A 75 15.29 16.65 -4.02
CA PRO A 75 15.42 15.66 -5.08
C PRO A 75 15.69 14.22 -4.60
N ALA A 76 16.26 14.05 -3.40
CA ALA A 76 16.46 12.75 -2.76
C ALA A 76 15.15 11.98 -2.55
N CYS A 77 13.99 12.64 -2.48
CA CYS A 77 12.69 11.98 -2.40
C CYS A 77 12.41 11.07 -3.61
N LEU A 78 12.92 11.44 -4.80
CA LEU A 78 12.81 10.61 -6.01
C LEU A 78 13.83 9.45 -6.01
N ALA A 79 14.92 9.61 -5.27
CA ALA A 79 16.02 8.66 -5.18
C ALA A 79 15.98 7.77 -3.93
N PHE A 80 14.78 7.53 -3.35
CA PHE A 80 14.60 6.77 -2.11
C PHE A 80 15.34 5.42 -2.10
N HIS A 81 15.39 4.73 -3.25
CA HIS A 81 16.03 3.43 -3.43
C HIS A 81 17.56 3.45 -3.25
N LYS A 82 18.19 4.63 -3.32
CA LYS A 82 19.64 4.82 -3.11
C LYS A 82 20.02 4.94 -1.63
N THR A 83 19.06 4.97 -0.70
CA THR A 83 19.36 5.04 0.73
C THR A 83 20.19 3.84 1.20
N SER A 84 21.18 4.08 2.06
CA SER A 84 22.00 3.01 2.66
C SER A 84 21.32 2.35 3.87
N ARG A 85 20.24 2.94 4.40
CA ARG A 85 19.56 2.47 5.61
C ARG A 85 19.09 1.02 5.47
N GLN A 86 19.26 0.24 6.54
CA GLN A 86 18.75 -1.13 6.59
C GLN A 86 17.21 -1.13 6.50
N VAL A 87 16.67 -2.01 5.65
CA VAL A 87 15.22 -2.21 5.49
C VAL A 87 14.86 -3.58 6.04
N ARG A 88 14.08 -3.61 7.13
CA ARG A 88 13.65 -4.83 7.83
C ARG A 88 12.15 -5.05 7.67
N THR A 89 11.68 -5.18 6.42
CA THR A 89 10.27 -5.39 6.09
C THR A 89 10.13 -6.48 5.02
N ALA A 90 8.92 -7.02 4.85
CA ALA A 90 8.63 -7.96 3.76
C ALA A 90 8.94 -7.34 2.38
N SER A 91 8.77 -6.02 2.22
CA SER A 91 8.99 -5.29 0.98
C SER A 91 10.45 -4.88 0.73
N PHE A 92 11.43 -5.46 1.42
CA PHE A 92 12.83 -5.00 1.36
C PHE A 92 13.41 -4.95 -0.07
N TRP A 93 13.19 -5.97 -0.89
CA TRP A 93 13.64 -5.97 -2.29
C TRP A 93 12.93 -4.91 -3.12
N GLN A 94 11.63 -4.67 -2.86
CA GLN A 94 10.80 -3.75 -3.64
C GLN A 94 11.20 -2.30 -3.41
N VAL A 95 11.42 -1.90 -2.15
CA VAL A 95 11.81 -0.52 -1.81
C VAL A 95 13.26 -0.18 -2.23
N ARG A 96 14.06 -1.20 -2.58
CA ARG A 96 15.41 -1.04 -3.12
C ARG A 96 15.42 -0.83 -4.64
N GLN A 97 14.26 -0.85 -5.29
CA GLN A 97 14.12 -0.54 -6.72
C GLN A 97 13.61 0.90 -6.88
N PRO A 98 13.91 1.56 -8.02
CA PRO A 98 13.18 2.75 -8.44
C PRO A 98 11.67 2.48 -8.47
N LEU A 99 10.85 3.54 -8.39
CA LEU A 99 9.40 3.37 -8.46
C LEU A 99 9.00 2.72 -9.80
N TYR A 100 8.16 1.70 -9.74
CA TYR A 100 7.77 0.91 -10.91
C TYR A 100 6.25 0.71 -10.97
N LYS A 101 5.71 0.56 -12.19
CA LYS A 101 4.26 0.50 -12.45
C LYS A 101 3.67 -0.91 -12.48
N SER A 102 4.52 -1.95 -12.41
CA SER A 102 4.09 -3.35 -12.59
C SER A 102 3.30 -3.95 -11.43
N ALA A 103 3.18 -3.25 -10.30
CA ALA A 103 2.40 -3.73 -9.15
C ALA A 103 0.90 -3.42 -9.26
N SER A 104 0.54 -2.35 -9.98
CA SER A 104 -0.84 -1.88 -10.15
C SER A 104 -1.64 -2.82 -11.05
N ALA A 105 -2.90 -3.07 -10.69
CA ALA A 105 -3.83 -3.95 -11.41
C ALA A 105 -3.34 -5.40 -11.64
N ARG A 106 -2.30 -5.84 -10.92
CA ARG A 106 -1.77 -7.22 -10.99
C ARG A 106 -2.84 -8.26 -10.64
N TRP A 107 -3.81 -7.90 -9.80
CA TRP A 107 -4.92 -8.80 -9.43
C TRP A 107 -5.73 -9.30 -10.62
N ARG A 108 -5.80 -8.55 -11.72
CA ARG A 108 -6.54 -8.95 -12.93
C ARG A 108 -6.00 -10.25 -13.54
N ASN A 109 -4.70 -10.48 -13.44
CA ASN A 109 -4.08 -11.72 -13.92
C ASN A 109 -4.52 -12.96 -13.13
N TYR A 110 -5.11 -12.76 -11.95
CA TYR A 110 -5.54 -13.82 -11.02
C TYR A 110 -7.03 -13.74 -10.72
N GLU A 111 -7.79 -12.91 -11.43
CA GLU A 111 -9.19 -12.62 -11.15
C GLU A 111 -10.04 -13.91 -11.04
N ALA A 112 -9.79 -14.89 -11.92
CA ALA A 112 -10.46 -16.19 -11.91
C ALA A 112 -10.26 -16.99 -10.61
N HIS A 113 -9.23 -16.70 -9.82
CA HIS A 113 -8.91 -17.38 -8.56
C HIS A 113 -9.30 -16.57 -7.32
N LEU A 114 -9.80 -15.35 -7.48
CA LEU A 114 -10.11 -14.42 -6.39
C LEU A 114 -11.58 -14.40 -6.00
N GLY A 115 -12.39 -15.34 -6.48
CA GLY A 115 -13.83 -15.41 -6.20
C GLY A 115 -14.22 -15.16 -4.74
N PRO A 116 -13.69 -15.95 -3.77
CA PRO A 116 -14.01 -15.76 -2.35
C PRO A 116 -13.67 -14.36 -1.83
N LEU A 117 -12.52 -13.83 -2.24
CA LEU A 117 -12.09 -12.47 -1.87
C LEU A 117 -13.03 -11.42 -2.46
N LEU A 118 -13.35 -11.51 -3.74
CA LEU A 118 -14.21 -10.55 -4.43
C LEU A 118 -15.63 -10.56 -3.85
N ASP A 119 -16.17 -11.74 -3.54
CA ASP A 119 -17.48 -11.88 -2.92
C ASP A 119 -17.50 -11.32 -1.50
N ALA A 120 -16.45 -11.52 -0.71
CA ALA A 120 -16.34 -11.02 0.66
C ALA A 120 -16.09 -9.50 0.75
N LEU A 121 -15.67 -8.85 -0.35
CA LEU A 121 -15.44 -7.40 -0.45
C LEU A 121 -16.61 -6.60 -1.02
N ARG A 122 -17.66 -7.28 -1.51
CA ARG A 122 -18.88 -6.64 -2.01
C ARG A 122 -19.73 -6.02 -0.89
#